data_AF-A0A8J3WAB9-F1
#
_entry.id   AF-A0A8J3WAB9-F1
#
_cell.length_a   1.000
_cell.length_b   1.000
_cell.length_c   1.000
_cell.angle_alpha   90.00
_cell.angle_beta   90.00
_cell.angle_gamma   90.00
#
_symmetry.space_group_name_H-M   'P 1'
#
loop_
_entity.id
_entity.type
_entity.pdbx_description
1 polymer ?
#
loop_
_entity_poly.entity_id
_entity_poly.type
_entity_poly.pdbx_seq_one_letter_code
_entity_poly.pdbx_strand_id
1 'polypeptide(L)' 'MLPTPTKTGRFLPTLLLVLALIFIVRQPEKAAHFATSALNGLIALADAIGTFASNLG' A
#
# COMPACT_ATOMS: atom_id res chain seq x y z
N MET A 1 -24.17 12.60 30.37
CA MET A 1 -24.05 12.53 28.89
C MET A 1 -22.81 11.71 28.58
N LEU A 2 -22.95 10.48 28.07
CA LEU A 2 -21.78 9.69 27.65
C LEU A 2 -21.14 10.39 26.43
N PRO A 3 -19.83 10.71 26.46
CA PRO A 3 -19.15 11.23 25.29
C PRO A 3 -19.01 10.09 24.28
N THR A 4 -19.78 10.17 23.20
CA THR A 4 -19.65 9.31 22.02
C THR A 4 -18.26 9.50 21.41
N PRO A 5 -17.52 8.42 21.09
CA PRO A 5 -16.19 8.53 20.50
C PRO A 5 -16.31 9.18 19.11
N THR A 6 -15.78 10.39 19.03
CA THR A 6 -15.69 11.25 17.85
C THR A 6 -14.81 10.60 16.80
N LYS A 7 -15.41 9.95 15.78
CA LYS A 7 -14.93 9.81 14.38
C LYS A 7 -13.40 9.63 14.14
N THR A 8 -12.66 8.95 15.00
CA THR A 8 -11.21 8.72 14.81
C THR A 8 -10.88 7.87 13.57
N GLY A 9 -11.85 7.07 13.10
CA GLY A 9 -11.64 6.14 11.98
C GLY A 9 -11.35 6.78 10.61
N ARG A 10 -11.73 8.04 10.38
CA ARG A 10 -11.47 8.72 9.08
C ARG A 10 -10.20 9.57 9.08
N PHE A 11 -9.68 9.91 10.25
CA PHE A 11 -8.48 10.75 10.36
C PHE A 11 -7.22 9.98 9.95
N LEU A 12 -7.12 8.71 10.36
CA LEU A 12 -5.96 7.87 10.10
C LEU A 12 -5.67 7.64 8.59
N PRO A 13 -6.63 7.22 7.75
CA PRO A 13 -6.37 7.04 6.31
C PRO A 13 -6.01 8.36 5.62
N THR A 14 -6.65 9.46 6.03
CA THR A 14 -6.39 10.79 5.45
C THR A 14 -4.98 11.28 5.81
N LEU A 15 -4.55 11.07 7.06
CA LEU A 15 -3.21 11.41 7.53
C LEU A 15 -2.14 10.62 6.76
N LEU A 16 -2.34 9.31 6.58
CA LEU A 16 -1.43 8.46 5.82
C LEU A 16 -1.32 8.91 4.36
N LEU A 17 -2.43 9.29 3.73
CA LEU A 17 -2.45 9.79 2.36
C LEU A 17 -1.66 11.11 2.21
N VAL A 18 -1.82 12.04 3.16
CA VAL A 18 -1.07 13.30 3.16
C VAL A 18 0.43 13.06 3.36
N LEU A 19 0.81 12.18 4.29
CA LEU A 19 2.22 11.81 4.50
C LEU A 19 2.81 11.14 3.26
N ALA A 20 2.06 10.27 2.59
CA ALA A 20 2.49 9.64 1.34
C ALA A 20 2.72 10.70 0.24
N LEU A 21 1.81 11.66 0.09
CA LEU A 21 1.97 12.76 -0.87
C LEU A 21 3.19 13.62 -0.56
N ILE A 22 3.41 13.99 0.70
CA ILE A 22 4.61 14.75 1.11
C ILE A 22 5.89 13.96 0.81
N PHE A 23 5.89 12.65 1.06
CA PHE A 23 7.02 11.78 0.79
C PHE A 23 7.32 11.69 -0.72
N ILE A 24 6.29 11.53 -1.56
CA ILE A 24 6.41 11.49 -3.03
C ILE A 24 7.00 12.80 -3.57
N VAL A 25 6.52 13.95 -3.08
CA VAL A 25 7.00 15.26 -3.57
C VAL A 25 8.44 15.55 -3.11
N ARG A 26 8.81 15.18 -1.88
CA ARG A 26 10.17 15.43 -1.36
C ARG A 26 11.23 14.47 -1.87
N GLN A 27 10.87 13.19 -2.10
CA GLN A 27 11.82 12.14 -2.49
C GLN A 27 11.22 11.26 -3.61
N PRO A 28 11.00 11.84 -4.81
CA PRO A 28 10.31 11.15 -5.90
C PRO A 28 11.05 9.89 -6.34
N GLU A 29 12.39 9.90 -6.33
CA GLU A 29 13.20 8.73 -6.70
C GLU A 29 12.97 7.54 -5.77
N LYS A 30 12.92 7.78 -4.45
CA LYS A 30 12.66 6.70 -3.48
C LYS A 30 11.22 6.22 -3.59
N ALA A 31 10.26 7.12 -3.76
CA ALA A 31 8.87 6.76 -3.95
C ALA A 31 8.67 5.89 -5.21
N ALA A 32 9.33 6.24 -6.32
CA ALA A 32 9.34 5.43 -7.54
C ALA A 32 9.95 4.05 -7.28
N HIS A 33 11.11 3.99 -6.60
CA HIS A 33 11.76 2.73 -6.24
C HIS A 33 10.85 1.82 -5.41
N PHE A 34 10.18 2.36 -4.38
CA PHE A 34 9.24 1.60 -3.55
C PHE A 34 8.04 1.11 -4.37
N ALA A 35 7.48 1.96 -5.23
CA ALA A 35 6.34 1.58 -6.08
C ALA A 35 6.73 0.47 -7.06
N THR A 36 7.89 0.57 -7.71
CA THR A 36 8.41 -0.45 -8.63
C THR A 36 8.70 -1.77 -7.92
N SER A 37 9.35 -1.72 -6.74
CA SER A 37 9.60 -2.93 -5.95
C SER A 37 8.30 -3.61 -5.50
N ALA A 38 7.29 -2.84 -5.10
CA ALA A 38 5.99 -3.38 -4.72
C ALA A 38 5.26 -4.03 -5.91
N LEU A 39 5.28 -3.37 -7.08
CA LEU A 39 4.66 -3.90 -8.29
C LEU A 39 5.35 -5.20 -8.74
N ASN A 40 6.68 -5.23 -8.75
CA ASN A 40 7.45 -6.43 -9.09
C ASN A 40 7.17 -7.58 -8.12
N GLY A 41 7.04 -7.28 -6.82
CA GLY A 41 6.65 -8.27 -5.82
C GLY A 41 5.25 -8.83 -6.05
N LEU A 42 4.29 -7.99 -6.45
CA LEU A 42 2.92 -8.41 -6.77
C LEU A 42 2.89 -9.32 -8.01
N ILE A 43 3.65 -8.96 -9.05
CA ILE A 43 3.79 -9.77 -10.26
C ILE A 43 4.41 -11.12 -9.90
N ALA A 44 5.49 -11.14 -9.11
CA ALA A 44 6.13 -12.38 -8.68
C ALA A 44 5.19 -13.26 -7.84
N LEU A 45 4.35 -12.67 -6.98
CA LEU A 45 3.32 -13.39 -6.24
C LEU A 45 2.28 -14.00 -7.18
N ALA A 46 1.78 -13.23 -8.15
CA ALA A 46 0.82 -13.71 -9.14
C ALA A 46 1.40 -14.86 -9.98
N ASP A 47 2.65 -14.75 -10.37
CA ASP A 47 3.36 -15.77 -11.14
C ASP A 47 3.60 -17.03 -10.30
N ALA A 48 3.93 -16.88 -9.02
CA ALA A 48 4.05 -18.00 -8.08
C ALA A 48 2.70 -18.71 -7.87
N ILE A 49 1.59 -17.97 -7.77
CA ILE A 49 0.24 -18.53 -7.67
C ILE A 49 -0.15 -19.24 -8.97
N GLY A 50 0.13 -18.63 -10.13
CA GLY A 50 -0.12 -19.25 -11.43
C GLY A 50 0.69 -20.53 -11.63
N THR A 51 1.96 -20.51 -11.24
CA THR A 51 2.84 -21.68 -11.29
C THR A 51 2.37 -22.78 -10.33
N PHE A 52 1.95 -22.42 -9.11
CA PHE A 52 1.39 -23.37 -8.15
C PHE A 52 0.09 -24.01 -8.65
N ALA A 53 -0.84 -23.21 -9.20
CA ALA A 53 -2.07 -23.70 -9.79
C ALA A 53 -1.81 -24.62 -11.00
N SER A 54 -0.78 -24.32 -11.79
CA SER A 54 -0.40 -25.12 -12.96
C SER A 54 0.26 -26.46 -12.57
N ASN A 55 0.93 -26.53 -11.41
CA ASN A 55 1.53 -27.77 -10.89
C ASN A 55 0.56 -28.61 -10.02
N LEU A 56 -0.64 -28.09 -9.74
CA LEU A 56 -1.73 -28.83 -9.08
C LEU A 56 -2.66 -29.55 -10.07
N GLY A 57 -2.45 -29.36 -11.37
CA GLY A 57 -3.15 -30.06 -12.46
C GLY A 57 -2.57 -31.44 -12.73
#